data_AF-A0A7W0XNA0-F1
#
_entry.id   AF-A0A7W0XNA0-F1
#
_cell.length_a   1.000
_cell.length_b   1.000
_cell.length_c   1.000
_cell.angle_alpha   90.00
_cell.angle_beta   90.00
_cell.angle_gamma   90.00
#
_symmetry.space_group_name_H-M   'P 1'
#
loop_
_entity.id
_entity.type
_entity.pdbx_description
1 polymer ?
#
loop_
_entity_poly.entity_id
_entity_poly.type
_entity_poly.pdbx_seq_one_letter_code
_entity_poly.pdbx_strand_id
1 'polypeptide(L)'
;MIPIRNIYFLFLYAWRRFDEAKNVPVGADDSPDLINLLAKVLIEGTHRVLRRGLTRDYVERAEEIPSIRGRVELSASMNLIMTRRPRLVCSFDELDPNVLPNQILRSTIVRLAGTGAVDRRLQGELRALDKRLAAVDRIRLDASLFGRAQLHRNNSHYAFLLRVCELAFATTLPDPEGTKFQFTDVLRDERKMALVFQAFVRNFYAIEQKTFRVEALQLAWDAEPETQQAADLVPTMQTDIVLLSPHRQIILDTKYYASAVTQYYGKPSLKSGDLYQLFSYLKNAEARGPEFSDAEGILLYPAVGERLRARYKIQGHRLTAATVNLDQPWTAVAEELRSLVQ
;
A
#
# COMPACT_ATOMS: atom_id res chain seq x y z
N MET A 1 -14.03 -15.87 -7.41
CA MET A 1 -13.65 -14.92 -6.32
C MET A 1 -12.17 -14.64 -6.53
N ILE A 2 -11.68 -13.42 -6.31
CA ILE A 2 -10.24 -13.15 -6.55
C ILE A 2 -9.38 -14.05 -5.62
N PRO A 3 -8.46 -14.87 -6.15
CA PRO A 3 -7.54 -15.65 -5.34
C PRO A 3 -6.69 -14.77 -4.42
N ILE A 4 -6.47 -15.22 -3.18
CA ILE A 4 -5.72 -14.48 -2.16
C ILE A 4 -4.30 -14.15 -2.62
N ARG A 5 -3.68 -15.05 -3.39
CA ARG A 5 -2.38 -14.81 -4.01
C ARG A 5 -2.38 -13.58 -4.92
N ASN A 6 -3.41 -13.41 -5.73
CA ASN A 6 -3.52 -12.27 -6.65
C ASN A 6 -3.80 -10.98 -5.88
N ILE A 7 -4.60 -11.03 -4.82
CA ILE A 7 -4.77 -9.90 -3.90
C ILE A 7 -3.41 -9.49 -3.31
N TYR A 8 -2.62 -10.46 -2.86
CA TYR A 8 -1.29 -10.19 -2.33
C TYR A 8 -0.37 -9.53 -3.37
N PHE A 9 -0.37 -10.01 -4.62
CA PHE A 9 0.38 -9.37 -5.69
C PHE A 9 -0.09 -7.93 -5.98
N LEU A 10 -1.40 -7.66 -6.00
CA LEU A 10 -1.93 -6.29 -6.14
C LEU A 10 -1.29 -5.35 -5.11
N PHE A 11 -1.29 -5.75 -3.83
CA PHE A 11 -0.69 -4.96 -2.76
C PHE A 11 0.83 -4.81 -2.90
N LEU A 12 1.54 -5.88 -3.28
CA LEU A 12 2.99 -5.82 -3.46
C LEU A 12 3.41 -4.84 -4.55
N TYR A 13 2.72 -4.86 -5.70
CA TYR A 13 2.97 -3.89 -6.76
C TYR A 13 2.52 -2.49 -6.34
N ALA A 14 1.34 -2.33 -5.71
CA ALA A 14 0.86 -1.04 -5.21
C ALA A 14 1.85 -0.38 -4.24
N TRP A 15 2.52 -1.17 -3.39
CA TRP A 15 3.54 -0.70 -2.44
C TRP A 15 4.97 -0.60 -3.00
N ARG A 16 5.18 -0.91 -4.28
CA ARG A 16 6.51 -0.97 -4.93
C ARG A 16 7.47 -1.95 -4.24
N ARG A 17 6.98 -3.11 -3.81
CA ARG A 17 7.75 -4.17 -3.12
C ARG A 17 7.87 -5.43 -3.98
N PHE A 18 8.27 -5.24 -5.24
CA PHE A 18 8.36 -6.32 -6.23
C PHE A 18 9.45 -7.36 -5.93
N ASP A 19 10.54 -6.99 -5.26
CA ASP A 19 11.56 -7.97 -4.85
C ASP A 19 11.03 -8.96 -3.80
N GLU A 20 10.05 -8.54 -2.99
CA GLU A 20 9.32 -9.42 -2.08
C GLU A 20 8.26 -10.25 -2.83
N ALA A 21 7.76 -9.76 -3.98
CA ALA A 21 6.88 -10.53 -4.88
C ALA A 21 7.58 -11.69 -5.58
N LYS A 22 8.91 -11.64 -5.69
CA LYS A 22 9.72 -12.78 -6.19
C LYS A 22 9.97 -13.82 -5.09
N ASN A 23 9.86 -13.42 -3.83
CA ASN A 23 10.14 -14.24 -2.65
C ASN A 23 8.87 -14.51 -1.83
N VAL A 24 7.74 -14.71 -2.52
CA VAL A 24 6.46 -15.06 -1.87
C VAL A 24 6.70 -16.26 -0.95
N PRO A 25 6.23 -16.24 0.31
CA PRO A 25 6.41 -17.37 1.22
C PRO A 25 5.90 -18.67 0.60
N VAL A 26 6.66 -19.75 0.81
CA VAL A 26 6.25 -21.10 0.40
C VAL A 26 4.87 -21.41 0.98
N GLY A 27 3.94 -21.89 0.14
CA GLY A 27 2.56 -22.16 0.54
C GLY A 27 1.65 -20.92 0.64
N ALA A 28 1.97 -19.83 -0.04
CA ALA A 28 1.03 -18.72 -0.24
C ALA A 28 -0.20 -19.15 -1.04
N ASP A 29 -0.02 -20.07 -2.00
CA ASP A 29 -1.10 -20.68 -2.78
C ASP A 29 -2.05 -21.50 -1.91
N ASP A 30 -1.55 -22.10 -0.82
CA ASP A 30 -2.33 -22.91 0.13
C ASP A 30 -2.93 -22.09 1.28
N SER A 31 -2.80 -20.76 1.26
CA SER A 31 -3.34 -19.94 2.35
C SER A 31 -4.86 -19.83 2.21
N PRO A 32 -5.64 -20.21 3.24
CA PRO A 32 -7.10 -20.26 3.13
C PRO A 32 -7.74 -18.88 3.03
N ASP A 33 -7.09 -17.85 3.57
CA ASP A 33 -7.50 -16.45 3.54
C ASP A 33 -6.29 -15.51 3.60
N LEU A 34 -6.55 -14.20 3.43
CA LEU A 34 -5.49 -13.19 3.50
C LEU A 34 -4.89 -13.07 4.90
N ILE A 35 -5.67 -13.26 5.97
CA ILE A 35 -5.13 -13.08 7.33
C ILE A 35 -4.08 -14.15 7.66
N ASN A 36 -4.28 -15.38 7.19
CA ASN A 36 -3.30 -16.46 7.29
C ASN A 36 -2.09 -16.21 6.40
N LEU A 37 -2.27 -15.65 5.20
CA LEU A 37 -1.14 -15.22 4.36
C LEU A 37 -0.33 -14.09 5.03
N LEU A 38 -0.98 -13.06 5.58
CA LEU A 38 -0.32 -11.98 6.29
C LEU A 38 0.41 -12.48 7.53
N ALA A 39 -0.17 -13.44 8.26
CA ALA A 39 0.50 -14.08 9.38
C ALA A 39 1.78 -14.80 8.93
N LYS A 40 1.73 -15.61 7.86
CA LYS A 40 2.93 -16.26 7.27
C LYS A 40 3.99 -15.24 6.85
N VAL A 41 3.59 -14.19 6.13
CA VAL A 41 4.49 -13.11 5.68
C VAL A 41 5.11 -12.39 6.88
N LEU A 42 4.32 -12.11 7.91
CA LEU A 42 4.78 -11.44 9.12
C LEU A 42 5.79 -12.31 9.89
N ILE A 43 5.51 -13.60 10.05
CA ILE A 43 6.42 -14.56 10.69
C ILE A 43 7.79 -14.57 9.99
N GLU A 44 7.79 -14.80 8.68
CA GLU A 44 9.02 -14.83 7.87
C GLU A 44 9.76 -13.49 7.89
N GLY A 45 9.01 -12.39 7.76
CA GLY A 45 9.55 -11.04 7.83
C GLY A 45 10.17 -10.71 9.19
N THR A 46 9.53 -11.09 10.29
CA THR A 46 10.06 -10.94 11.64
C THR A 46 11.31 -11.79 11.84
N HIS A 47 11.36 -13.02 11.32
CA HIS A 47 12.59 -13.83 11.36
C HIS A 47 13.75 -13.17 10.60
N ARG A 48 13.49 -12.53 9.45
CA ARG A 48 14.50 -11.74 8.73
C ARG A 48 14.97 -10.54 9.53
N VAL A 49 14.05 -9.80 10.14
CA VAL A 49 14.36 -8.66 11.04
C VAL A 49 15.22 -9.11 12.22
N LEU A 50 14.82 -10.17 12.92
CA LEU A 50 15.58 -10.69 14.07
C LEU A 50 16.98 -11.19 13.70
N ARG A 51 17.15 -11.76 12.49
CA ARG A 51 18.48 -12.15 11.98
C ARG A 51 19.37 -10.95 11.66
N ARG A 52 18.80 -9.85 11.18
CA ARG A 52 19.52 -8.59 10.92
C ARG A 52 19.77 -7.77 12.18
N GLY A 53 18.98 -8.00 13.22
CA GLY A 53 18.96 -7.21 14.45
C GLY A 53 17.82 -6.19 14.42
N LEU A 54 17.18 -6.00 15.58
CA LEU A 54 16.15 -4.98 15.74
C LEU A 54 16.75 -3.58 15.54
N THR A 55 16.02 -2.72 14.84
CA THR A 55 16.34 -1.29 14.85
C THR A 55 16.32 -0.77 16.28
N ARG A 56 17.28 0.07 16.61
CA ARG A 56 17.40 0.73 17.90
C ARG A 56 17.57 2.22 17.68
N ASP A 57 17.12 3.01 18.63
CA ASP A 57 17.30 4.45 18.63
C ASP A 57 17.85 4.90 19.98
N TYR A 58 18.47 6.07 20.00
CA TYR A 58 19.01 6.66 21.22
C TYR A 58 17.87 7.26 22.03
N VAL A 59 17.70 6.78 23.24
CA VAL A 59 16.75 7.33 24.22
C VAL A 59 17.55 7.93 25.35
N GLU A 60 17.33 9.21 25.63
CA GLU A 60 17.91 9.88 26.80
C GLU A 60 17.30 9.25 28.06
N ARG A 61 18.16 8.68 28.91
CA ARG A 61 17.77 8.14 30.22
C ARG A 61 18.49 8.89 31.32
N ALA A 62 17.75 9.22 32.38
CA ALA A 62 18.29 9.80 33.59
C ALA A 62 18.17 8.79 34.74
N GLU A 63 19.30 8.34 35.28
CA GLU A 63 19.34 7.31 36.33
C GLU A 63 20.28 7.69 37.49
N GLU A 64 19.96 7.22 38.71
CA GLU A 64 20.81 7.35 39.90
C GLU A 64 21.90 6.27 39.93
N ILE A 65 23.10 6.62 39.49
CA ILE A 65 24.21 5.69 39.33
C ILE A 65 25.41 6.05 40.23
N PRO A 66 26.19 5.06 40.68
CA PRO A 66 27.34 5.29 41.57
C PRO A 66 28.58 5.85 40.83
N SER A 67 28.55 5.91 39.50
CA SER A 67 29.64 6.36 38.64
C SER A 67 29.12 7.38 37.62
N ILE A 68 29.96 8.31 37.17
CA ILE A 68 29.56 9.28 36.15
C ILE A 68 29.41 8.59 34.79
N ARG A 69 28.26 8.76 34.14
CA ARG A 69 27.98 8.30 32.76
C ARG A 69 27.19 9.39 32.02
N GLY A 70 27.72 9.93 30.94
CA GLY A 70 27.06 11.03 30.21
C GLY A 70 27.09 12.35 30.97
N ARG A 71 25.99 13.11 30.93
CA ARG A 71 25.85 14.42 31.59
C ARG A 71 25.36 14.25 33.02
N VAL A 72 26.00 14.91 33.97
CA VAL A 72 25.54 14.93 35.37
C VAL A 72 24.40 15.95 35.51
N GLU A 73 23.25 15.50 36.00
CA GLU A 73 22.13 16.38 36.36
C GLU A 73 22.40 16.95 37.76
N LEU A 74 23.16 18.04 37.81
CA LEU A 74 23.61 18.65 39.06
C LEU A 74 22.44 18.93 40.01
N SER A 75 21.37 19.55 39.50
CA SER A 75 20.19 19.91 40.29
C SER A 75 19.52 18.69 40.93
N ALA A 76 19.34 17.61 40.16
CA ALA A 76 18.76 16.38 40.66
C ALA A 76 19.71 15.62 41.61
N SER A 77 21.02 15.80 41.44
CA SER A 77 22.05 15.18 42.28
C SER A 77 22.32 15.91 43.60
N MET A 78 21.90 17.18 43.75
CA MET A 78 22.20 17.99 44.94
C MET A 78 21.77 17.31 46.24
N ASN A 79 20.54 16.78 46.30
CA ASN A 79 20.03 16.10 47.50
C ASN A 79 20.83 14.82 47.83
N LEU A 80 21.28 14.08 46.82
CA LEU A 80 22.11 12.88 47.00
C LEU A 80 23.48 13.25 47.58
N ILE A 81 24.09 14.33 47.07
CA ILE A 81 25.36 14.88 47.54
C ILE A 81 25.23 15.37 49.00
N MET A 82 24.18 16.15 49.29
CA MET A 82 23.92 16.69 50.64
C MET A 82 23.67 15.59 51.67
N THR A 83 23.01 14.50 51.26
CA THR A 83 22.78 13.32 52.11
C THR A 83 23.94 12.32 52.10
N ARG A 84 25.09 12.68 51.52
CA ARG A 84 26.32 11.87 51.41
C ARG A 84 26.08 10.49 50.79
N ARG A 85 25.10 10.35 49.89
CA ARG A 85 24.91 9.13 49.11
C ARG A 85 25.92 9.11 47.96
N PRO A 86 26.68 8.02 47.75
CA PRO A 86 27.67 7.93 46.68
C PRO A 86 27.00 7.60 45.34
N ARG A 87 26.05 8.45 44.91
CA ARG A 87 25.30 8.33 43.66
C ARG A 87 25.04 9.70 43.08
N LEU A 88 24.97 9.77 41.75
CA LEU A 88 24.62 10.96 40.99
C LEU A 88 23.49 10.61 40.03
N VAL A 89 22.57 11.55 39.80
CA VAL A 89 21.63 11.47 38.69
C VAL A 89 22.39 11.87 37.43
N CYS A 90 22.53 10.95 36.49
CA CYS A 90 23.21 11.21 35.22
C CYS A 90 22.26 10.92 34.05
N SER A 91 22.22 11.84 33.09
CA SER A 91 21.55 11.68 31.79
C SER A 91 22.53 11.15 30.75
N PHE A 92 22.17 10.06 30.09
CA PHE A 92 22.97 9.46 29.02
C PHE A 92 22.07 8.83 27.96
N ASP A 93 22.58 8.79 26.74
CA ASP A 93 21.89 8.13 25.63
C ASP A 93 22.10 6.62 25.69
N GLU A 94 21.00 5.86 25.73
CA GLU A 94 21.02 4.41 25.64
C GLU A 94 20.37 3.95 24.34
N LEU A 95 21.01 2.96 23.69
CA LEU A 95 20.54 2.41 22.43
C LEU A 95 19.44 1.35 22.69
N ASP A 96 18.18 1.75 22.52
CA ASP A 96 17.01 0.98 22.93
C ASP A 96 16.26 0.39 21.71
N PRO A 97 15.95 -0.92 21.68
CA PRO A 97 15.10 -1.51 20.65
C PRO A 97 13.61 -1.14 20.77
N ASN A 98 13.16 -0.47 21.83
CA ASN A 98 11.78 -0.08 22.07
C ASN A 98 11.33 1.13 21.22
N VAL A 99 11.52 1.03 19.92
CA VAL A 99 11.19 2.05 18.93
C VAL A 99 9.87 1.76 18.24
N LEU A 100 9.21 2.80 17.72
CA LEU A 100 7.88 2.70 17.13
C LEU A 100 7.75 1.59 16.05
N PRO A 101 8.68 1.41 15.10
CA PRO A 101 8.59 0.30 14.13
C PRO A 101 8.54 -1.09 14.78
N ASN A 102 9.31 -1.30 15.86
CA ASN A 102 9.32 -2.56 16.60
C ASN A 102 8.05 -2.73 17.43
N GLN A 103 7.57 -1.65 18.06
CA GLN A 103 6.32 -1.66 18.83
C GLN A 103 5.12 -1.99 17.93
N ILE A 104 5.04 -1.39 16.74
CA ILE A 104 4.02 -1.71 15.73
C ILE A 104 4.10 -3.19 15.35
N LEU A 105 5.32 -3.69 15.05
CA LEU A 105 5.53 -5.08 14.68
C LEU A 105 5.08 -6.04 15.79
N ARG A 106 5.56 -5.86 17.02
CA ARG A 106 5.20 -6.72 18.17
C ARG A 106 3.70 -6.67 18.43
N SER A 107 3.10 -5.49 18.41
CA SER A 107 1.66 -5.31 18.68
C SER A 107 0.80 -5.98 17.62
N THR A 108 1.23 -5.94 16.35
CA THR A 108 0.56 -6.66 15.25
C THR A 108 0.67 -8.17 15.42
N ILE A 109 1.85 -8.69 15.79
CA ILE A 109 2.07 -10.12 16.07
C ILE A 109 1.13 -10.61 17.17
N VAL A 110 1.06 -9.86 18.28
CA VAL A 110 0.19 -10.19 19.43
C VAL A 110 -1.28 -10.19 19.02
N ARG A 111 -1.70 -9.20 18.23
CA ARG A 111 -3.07 -9.12 17.72
C ARG A 111 -3.42 -10.32 16.86
N LEU A 112 -2.60 -10.65 15.86
CA LEU A 112 -2.84 -11.81 14.99
C LEU A 112 -2.81 -13.14 15.77
N ALA A 113 -1.93 -13.27 16.77
CA ALA A 113 -1.88 -14.45 17.63
C ALA A 113 -3.14 -14.64 18.50
N GLY A 114 -3.90 -13.57 18.74
CA GLY A 114 -5.19 -13.58 19.45
C GLY A 114 -6.39 -13.71 18.53
N THR A 115 -6.23 -13.57 17.21
CA THR A 115 -7.34 -13.62 16.26
C THR A 115 -7.72 -15.06 15.92
N GLY A 116 -8.97 -15.45 16.20
CA GLY A 116 -9.48 -16.80 15.97
C GLY A 116 -9.48 -17.27 14.51
N ALA A 117 -9.44 -16.34 13.54
CA ALA A 117 -9.35 -16.65 12.11
C ALA A 117 -7.95 -17.11 11.67
N VAL A 118 -6.91 -16.90 12.49
CA VAL A 118 -5.55 -17.35 12.19
C VAL A 118 -5.38 -18.81 12.61
N ASP A 119 -4.80 -19.62 11.74
CA ASP A 119 -4.51 -21.03 11.97
C ASP A 119 -3.74 -21.26 13.27
N ARG A 120 -4.12 -22.29 14.04
CA ARG A 120 -3.51 -22.61 15.34
C ARG A 120 -1.98 -22.76 15.28
N ARG A 121 -1.46 -23.32 14.19
CA ARG A 121 -0.01 -23.45 13.96
C ARG A 121 0.66 -22.07 13.87
N LEU A 122 0.12 -21.17 13.04
CA LEU A 122 0.63 -19.81 12.87
C LEU A 122 0.48 -18.99 14.16
N GLN A 123 -0.62 -19.14 14.90
CA GLN A 123 -0.76 -18.52 16.23
C GLN A 123 0.35 -18.95 17.19
N GLY A 124 0.73 -20.23 17.19
CA GLY A 124 1.83 -20.74 18.01
C GLY A 124 3.17 -20.08 17.66
N GLU A 125 3.47 -19.96 16.37
CA GLU A 125 4.68 -19.30 15.86
C GLU A 125 4.70 -17.79 16.19
N LEU A 126 3.57 -17.10 16.03
CA LEU A 126 3.44 -15.68 16.40
C LEU A 126 3.67 -15.48 17.91
N ARG A 127 3.13 -16.35 18.78
CA ARG A 127 3.38 -16.30 20.23
C ARG A 127 4.85 -16.56 20.57
N ALA A 128 5.52 -17.44 19.84
CA ALA A 128 6.95 -17.66 20.01
C ALA A 128 7.77 -16.41 19.61
N LEU A 129 7.37 -15.71 18.54
CA LEU A 129 7.98 -14.44 18.14
C LEU A 129 7.75 -13.31 19.15
N ASP A 130 6.55 -13.19 19.71
CA ASP A 130 6.26 -12.20 20.77
C ASP A 130 7.19 -12.36 21.98
N LYS A 131 7.48 -13.60 22.40
CA LYS A 131 8.46 -13.88 23.47
C LYS A 131 9.86 -13.38 23.12
N ARG A 132 10.28 -13.51 21.85
CA ARG A 132 11.58 -13.02 21.37
C ARG A 132 11.65 -11.50 21.29
N LEU A 133 10.50 -10.82 21.24
CA LEU A 133 10.37 -9.36 21.24
C LEU A 133 10.08 -8.80 22.64
N ALA A 134 10.37 -9.55 23.71
CA ALA A 134 10.02 -9.16 25.09
C ALA A 134 10.55 -7.77 25.51
N ALA A 135 11.68 -7.32 24.95
CA ALA A 135 12.29 -6.02 25.22
C ALA A 135 11.63 -4.82 24.51
N VAL A 136 10.58 -5.04 23.72
CA VAL A 136 9.88 -3.99 22.95
C VAL A 136 8.46 -3.85 23.47
N ASP A 137 7.99 -2.69 23.85
CA ASP A 137 6.65 -2.55 24.42
C ASP A 137 5.53 -2.83 23.42
N ARG A 138 4.40 -3.28 23.96
CA ARG A 138 3.15 -3.40 23.21
C ARG A 138 2.41 -2.07 23.29
N ILE A 139 1.90 -1.61 22.16
CA ILE A 139 1.14 -0.37 22.04
C ILE A 139 -0.25 -0.68 21.48
N ARG A 140 -1.21 0.19 21.78
CA ARG A 140 -2.51 0.15 21.11
C ARG A 140 -2.31 0.64 19.69
N LEU A 141 -2.57 -0.23 18.71
CA LEU A 141 -2.48 0.15 17.31
C LEU A 141 -3.62 1.11 16.92
N ASP A 142 -3.26 2.15 16.18
CA ASP A 142 -4.17 3.06 15.49
C ASP A 142 -3.62 3.38 14.08
N ALA A 143 -4.48 3.87 13.20
CA ALA A 143 -4.11 4.14 11.82
C ALA A 143 -3.03 5.23 11.67
N SER A 144 -2.95 6.19 12.60
CA SER A 144 -1.98 7.30 12.54
C SER A 144 -0.55 6.84 12.83
N LEU A 145 -0.37 5.77 13.61
CA LEU A 145 0.95 5.24 13.95
C LEU A 145 1.74 4.80 12.72
N PHE A 146 1.08 4.24 11.70
CA PHE A 146 1.74 3.78 10.48
C PHE A 146 2.31 4.94 9.66
N GLY A 147 1.67 6.12 9.70
CA GLY A 147 2.20 7.34 9.09
C GLY A 147 3.30 8.01 9.90
N ARG A 148 3.29 7.84 11.24
CA ARG A 148 4.31 8.39 12.16
C ARG A 148 5.60 7.58 12.20
N ALA A 149 5.56 6.31 11.80
CA ALA A 149 6.73 5.45 11.75
C ALA A 149 7.69 5.90 10.62
N GLN A 150 8.56 6.85 10.93
CA GLN A 150 9.57 7.31 10.01
C GLN A 150 10.69 6.27 9.87
N LEU A 151 10.96 5.91 8.62
CA LEU A 151 12.04 4.98 8.29
C LEU A 151 13.20 5.76 7.64
N HIS A 152 14.39 5.53 8.17
CA HIS A 152 15.66 6.00 7.63
C HIS A 152 16.32 4.91 6.79
N ARG A 153 17.43 5.25 6.11
CA ARG A 153 18.12 4.32 5.21
C ARG A 153 18.53 3.00 5.91
N ASN A 154 18.92 3.08 7.19
CA ASN A 154 19.36 1.96 8.02
C ASN A 154 18.24 0.97 8.41
N ASN A 155 16.99 1.43 8.49
CA ASN A 155 15.83 0.60 8.86
C ASN A 155 14.84 0.40 7.70
N SER A 156 15.24 0.77 6.47
CA SER A 156 14.45 0.62 5.24
C SER A 156 13.90 -0.80 4.99
N HIS A 157 14.53 -1.81 5.59
CA HIS A 157 14.08 -3.20 5.54
C HIS A 157 12.78 -3.46 6.32
N TYR A 158 12.38 -2.59 7.25
CA TYR A 158 11.08 -2.66 7.93
C TYR A 158 9.93 -2.19 7.06
N ALA A 159 10.20 -1.41 6.01
CA ALA A 159 9.15 -0.70 5.28
C ALA A 159 8.09 -1.63 4.68
N PHE A 160 8.50 -2.79 4.17
CA PHE A 160 7.55 -3.80 3.72
C PHE A 160 6.73 -4.37 4.88
N LEU A 161 7.40 -4.74 5.98
CA LEU A 161 6.77 -5.37 7.13
C LEU A 161 5.77 -4.43 7.82
N LEU A 162 6.05 -3.12 7.86
CA LEU A 162 5.12 -2.13 8.38
C LEU A 162 3.86 -1.98 7.51
N ARG A 163 3.96 -2.10 6.17
CA ARG A 163 2.79 -2.14 5.29
C ARG A 163 1.96 -3.41 5.49
N VAL A 164 2.61 -4.55 5.72
CA VAL A 164 1.94 -5.79 6.11
C VAL A 164 1.24 -5.61 7.46
N CYS A 165 1.86 -4.94 8.42
CA CYS A 165 1.24 -4.61 9.71
C CYS A 165 0.03 -3.68 9.56
N GLU A 166 0.12 -2.67 8.70
CA GLU A 166 -0.97 -1.73 8.39
C GLU A 166 -2.17 -2.47 7.77
N LEU A 167 -1.91 -3.36 6.82
CA LEU A 167 -2.95 -4.18 6.20
C LEU A 167 -3.56 -5.18 7.20
N ALA A 168 -2.72 -5.83 8.02
CA ALA A 168 -3.20 -6.71 9.10
C ALA A 168 -4.05 -5.95 10.12
N PHE A 169 -3.68 -4.71 10.45
CA PHE A 169 -4.47 -3.85 11.33
C PHE A 169 -5.84 -3.51 10.72
N ALA A 170 -5.86 -3.08 9.45
CA ALA A 170 -7.10 -2.74 8.75
C ALA A 170 -8.06 -3.93 8.62
N THR A 171 -7.52 -5.14 8.42
CA THR A 171 -8.30 -6.37 8.22
C THR A 171 -8.80 -7.01 9.52
N THR A 172 -8.30 -6.59 10.68
CA THR A 172 -8.66 -7.15 12.00
C THR A 172 -9.47 -6.19 12.85
N LEU A 173 -10.00 -5.09 12.29
CA LEU A 173 -10.88 -4.19 13.04
C LEU A 173 -12.21 -4.90 13.39
N PRO A 174 -12.73 -4.71 14.61
CA PRO A 174 -14.05 -5.24 14.98
C PRO A 174 -15.17 -4.52 14.19
N ASP A 175 -16.20 -5.27 13.84
CA ASP A 175 -17.49 -4.74 13.38
C ASP A 175 -18.15 -3.87 14.49
N PRO A 176 -18.98 -2.84 14.17
CA PRO A 176 -19.91 -2.22 15.12
C PRO A 176 -20.72 -3.21 15.99
N GLU A 177 -20.99 -4.45 15.54
CA GLU A 177 -21.62 -5.50 16.36
C GLU A 177 -20.63 -6.38 17.17
N GLY A 178 -19.34 -6.04 17.18
CA GLY A 178 -18.32 -6.54 18.12
C GLY A 178 -17.93 -8.03 18.01
N THR A 179 -18.50 -8.79 17.07
CA THR A 179 -18.46 -10.26 17.13
C THR A 179 -17.70 -10.95 15.99
N LYS A 180 -17.38 -10.27 14.87
CA LYS A 180 -16.64 -10.89 13.74
C LYS A 180 -15.59 -9.95 13.14
N PHE A 181 -14.44 -10.52 12.80
CA PHE A 181 -13.35 -9.85 12.05
C PHE A 181 -13.61 -10.04 10.55
N GLN A 182 -13.83 -8.96 9.79
CA GLN A 182 -14.30 -9.05 8.40
C GLN A 182 -13.20 -8.65 7.41
N PHE A 183 -12.34 -9.59 7.00
CA PHE A 183 -11.46 -9.39 5.83
C PHE A 183 -12.26 -9.06 4.56
N THR A 184 -13.47 -9.61 4.43
CA THR A 184 -14.39 -9.37 3.32
C THR A 184 -14.69 -7.89 3.09
N ASP A 185 -14.59 -7.03 4.12
CA ASP A 185 -14.91 -5.61 4.00
C ASP A 185 -13.79 -4.79 3.34
N VAL A 186 -12.53 -5.21 3.44
CA VAL A 186 -11.41 -4.48 2.78
C VAL A 186 -11.51 -4.57 1.26
N LEU A 187 -11.90 -5.73 0.73
CA LEU A 187 -12.12 -5.92 -0.71
C LEU A 187 -13.43 -5.29 -1.21
N ARG A 188 -14.39 -5.05 -0.31
CA ARG A 188 -15.68 -4.39 -0.59
C ARG A 188 -15.60 -2.87 -0.51
N ASP A 189 -14.57 -2.32 0.14
CA ASP A 189 -14.29 -0.89 0.12
C ASP A 189 -13.77 -0.48 -1.26
N GLU A 190 -14.69 -0.22 -2.18
CA GLU A 190 -14.39 0.16 -3.57
C GLU A 190 -13.47 1.38 -3.64
N ARG A 191 -13.58 2.32 -2.69
CA ARG A 191 -12.73 3.53 -2.66
C ARG A 191 -11.28 3.19 -2.36
N LYS A 192 -11.03 2.39 -1.31
CA LYS A 192 -9.67 1.95 -0.98
C LYS A 192 -9.11 1.06 -2.07
N MET A 193 -9.90 0.12 -2.57
CA MET A 193 -9.43 -0.81 -3.60
C MET A 193 -9.22 -0.14 -4.96
N ALA A 194 -9.95 0.92 -5.29
CA ALA A 194 -9.67 1.74 -6.46
C ALA A 194 -8.24 2.33 -6.40
N LEU A 195 -7.86 2.91 -5.26
CA LEU A 195 -6.51 3.45 -5.06
C LEU A 195 -5.43 2.36 -5.13
N VAL A 196 -5.70 1.17 -4.54
CA VAL A 196 -4.79 0.03 -4.62
C VAL A 196 -4.64 -0.47 -6.06
N PHE A 197 -5.74 -0.61 -6.79
CA PHE A 197 -5.76 -1.08 -8.17
C PHE A 197 -5.06 -0.10 -9.11
N GLN A 198 -5.33 1.20 -8.96
CA GLN A 198 -4.64 2.27 -9.69
C GLN A 198 -3.12 2.20 -9.45
N ALA A 199 -2.70 2.16 -8.18
CA ALA A 199 -1.28 2.08 -7.82
C ALA A 199 -0.64 0.78 -8.35
N PHE A 200 -1.37 -0.33 -8.29
CA PHE A 200 -0.98 -1.61 -8.87
C PHE A 200 -0.70 -1.49 -10.36
N VAL A 201 -1.67 -1.06 -11.16
CA VAL A 201 -1.52 -0.98 -12.63
C VAL A 201 -0.39 -0.03 -13.00
N ARG A 202 -0.29 1.11 -12.30
CA ARG A 202 0.79 2.08 -12.50
C ARG A 202 2.16 1.47 -12.28
N ASN A 203 2.36 0.84 -11.12
CA ASN A 203 3.65 0.27 -10.76
C ASN A 203 3.95 -1.00 -11.56
N PHE A 204 2.94 -1.76 -11.96
CA PHE A 204 3.07 -2.89 -12.88
C PHE A 204 3.70 -2.44 -14.19
N TYR A 205 3.11 -1.46 -14.89
CA TYR A 205 3.69 -0.97 -16.14
C TYR A 205 5.04 -0.26 -15.91
N ALA A 206 5.27 0.38 -14.77
CA ALA A 206 6.58 0.99 -14.51
C ALA A 206 7.72 -0.05 -14.39
N ILE A 207 7.40 -1.31 -14.06
CA ILE A 207 8.37 -2.37 -13.79
C ILE A 207 8.44 -3.39 -14.94
N GLU A 208 7.29 -3.78 -15.49
CA GLU A 208 7.14 -4.96 -16.34
C GLU A 208 7.32 -4.68 -17.83
N GLN A 209 7.53 -3.42 -18.20
CA GLN A 209 7.81 -3.01 -19.58
C GLN A 209 8.87 -1.89 -19.61
N LYS A 210 9.51 -1.70 -20.77
CA LYS A 210 10.58 -0.69 -20.98
C LYS A 210 10.31 0.29 -22.13
N THR A 211 9.23 0.09 -22.87
CA THR A 211 8.88 0.85 -24.07
C THR A 211 8.35 2.24 -23.72
N PHE A 212 7.58 2.32 -22.64
CA PHE A 212 6.89 3.52 -22.20
C PHE A 212 7.48 4.05 -20.91
N ARG A 213 7.65 5.38 -20.84
CA ARG A 213 7.76 6.11 -19.59
C ARG A 213 6.38 6.15 -18.92
N VAL A 214 6.32 5.76 -17.66
CA VAL A 214 5.06 5.70 -16.89
C VAL A 214 5.01 6.87 -15.92
N GLU A 215 4.01 7.73 -16.05
CA GLU A 215 3.78 8.85 -15.15
C GLU A 215 2.30 9.13 -14.92
N ALA A 216 2.00 10.09 -14.04
CA ALA A 216 0.67 10.67 -13.92
C ALA A 216 0.75 12.08 -14.51
N LEU A 217 -0.23 12.44 -15.32
CA LEU A 217 -0.26 13.71 -16.03
C LEU A 217 -1.30 14.63 -15.38
N GLN A 218 -0.87 15.83 -15.02
CA GLN A 218 -1.76 16.95 -14.74
C GLN A 218 -2.13 17.63 -16.05
N LEU A 219 -3.42 17.70 -16.33
CA LEU A 219 -3.98 18.33 -17.52
C LEU A 219 -4.71 19.59 -17.07
N ALA A 220 -4.32 20.73 -17.64
CA ALA A 220 -5.15 21.92 -17.58
C ALA A 220 -6.39 21.71 -18.46
N TRP A 221 -7.48 22.38 -18.12
CA TRP A 221 -8.60 22.45 -19.04
C TRP A 221 -8.22 23.35 -20.21
N ASP A 222 -8.55 22.91 -21.41
CA ASP A 222 -8.59 23.73 -22.61
C ASP A 222 -9.82 24.65 -22.51
N ALA A 223 -9.68 25.67 -21.66
CA ALA A 223 -10.72 26.62 -21.33
C ALA A 223 -10.18 28.04 -21.42
N GLU A 224 -10.96 28.94 -21.99
CA GLU A 224 -10.68 30.37 -22.01
C GLU A 224 -11.47 31.05 -20.88
N PRO A 225 -10.82 31.41 -19.75
CA PRO A 225 -11.53 32.01 -18.63
C PRO A 225 -11.90 33.47 -18.94
N GLU A 226 -13.16 33.85 -18.73
CA GLU A 226 -13.62 35.24 -18.92
C GLU A 226 -13.03 36.20 -17.88
N THR A 227 -12.61 35.69 -16.73
CA THR A 227 -11.96 36.46 -15.66
C THR A 227 -10.87 35.65 -14.97
N GLN A 228 -9.89 36.32 -14.34
CA GLN A 228 -8.84 35.63 -13.58
C GLN A 228 -9.41 34.83 -12.40
N GLN A 229 -10.45 35.34 -11.74
CA GLN A 229 -11.13 34.62 -10.66
C GLN A 229 -11.79 33.33 -11.16
N ALA A 230 -12.32 33.31 -12.38
CA ALA A 230 -12.86 32.09 -12.99
C ALA A 230 -11.76 31.07 -13.31
N ALA A 231 -10.58 31.52 -13.74
CA ALA A 231 -9.44 30.65 -14.00
C ALA A 231 -9.03 29.85 -12.75
N ASP A 232 -9.04 30.48 -11.58
CA ASP A 232 -8.64 29.88 -10.30
C ASP A 232 -9.66 28.85 -9.76
N LEU A 233 -10.89 28.85 -10.27
CA LEU A 233 -11.96 27.93 -9.85
C LEU A 233 -11.95 26.61 -10.62
N VAL A 234 -11.27 26.53 -11.76
CA VAL A 234 -11.27 25.34 -12.60
C VAL A 234 -10.27 24.31 -12.05
N PRO A 235 -10.72 23.11 -11.63
CA PRO A 235 -9.83 22.12 -11.05
C PRO A 235 -8.90 21.51 -12.11
N THR A 236 -7.64 21.30 -11.76
CA THR A 236 -6.71 20.56 -12.62
C THR A 236 -7.16 19.10 -12.77
N MET A 237 -7.23 18.60 -14.00
CA MET A 237 -7.49 17.17 -14.24
C MET A 237 -6.25 16.35 -13.89
N GLN A 238 -6.46 15.26 -13.17
CA GLN A 238 -5.40 14.32 -12.82
C GLN A 238 -5.73 12.97 -13.44
N THR A 239 -4.88 12.56 -14.38
CA THR A 239 -4.94 11.21 -14.97
C THR A 239 -4.36 10.19 -14.00
N ASP A 240 -4.91 8.97 -14.04
CA ASP A 240 -4.41 7.88 -13.20
C ASP A 240 -3.00 7.46 -13.64
N ILE A 241 -2.85 7.13 -14.93
CA ILE A 241 -1.64 6.57 -15.53
C ILE A 241 -1.54 7.05 -16.97
N VAL A 242 -0.37 7.53 -17.36
CA VAL A 242 -0.03 7.81 -18.76
C VAL A 242 1.23 7.02 -19.13
N LEU A 243 1.16 6.33 -20.26
CA LEU A 243 2.28 5.64 -20.89
C LEU A 243 2.73 6.46 -22.08
N LEU A 244 3.96 6.98 -22.02
CA LEU A 244 4.53 7.86 -23.03
C LEU A 244 5.69 7.18 -23.75
N SER A 245 5.65 7.21 -25.07
CA SER A 245 6.75 6.88 -25.96
C SER A 245 6.84 7.94 -27.07
N PRO A 246 7.94 8.02 -27.84
CA PRO A 246 8.06 8.99 -28.92
C PRO A 246 6.98 8.91 -30.00
N HIS A 247 6.28 7.78 -30.12
CA HIS A 247 5.33 7.50 -31.20
C HIS A 247 3.94 7.08 -30.72
N ARG A 248 3.71 6.98 -29.40
CA ARG A 248 2.46 6.47 -28.84
C ARG A 248 2.26 6.95 -27.41
N GLN A 249 1.08 7.49 -27.17
CA GLN A 249 0.63 8.09 -25.92
C GLN A 249 -0.65 7.37 -25.51
N ILE A 250 -0.63 6.76 -24.32
CA ILE A 250 -1.78 6.00 -23.81
C ILE A 250 -2.16 6.58 -22.46
N ILE A 251 -3.39 7.07 -22.33
CA ILE A 251 -3.99 7.48 -21.07
C ILE A 251 -4.83 6.31 -20.56
N LEU A 252 -4.48 5.77 -19.40
CA LEU A 252 -5.24 4.73 -18.72
C LEU A 252 -5.98 5.34 -17.54
N ASP A 253 -7.25 4.98 -17.42
CA ASP A 253 -8.10 5.28 -16.27
C ASP A 253 -8.58 3.95 -15.68
N THR A 254 -8.35 3.77 -14.39
CA THR A 254 -8.58 2.50 -13.70
C THR A 254 -9.76 2.63 -12.76
N LYS A 255 -10.62 1.61 -12.75
CA LYS A 255 -11.84 1.61 -11.95
C LYS A 255 -12.00 0.30 -11.22
N TYR A 256 -12.31 0.35 -9.93
CA TYR A 256 -12.58 -0.85 -9.12
C TYR A 256 -14.06 -0.91 -8.78
N TYR A 257 -14.79 -1.77 -9.50
CA TYR A 257 -16.23 -1.97 -9.32
C TYR A 257 -16.56 -3.46 -9.26
N ALA A 258 -17.69 -3.79 -8.62
CA ALA A 258 -18.22 -5.15 -8.64
C ALA A 258 -18.51 -5.69 -10.05
N SER A 259 -18.86 -4.81 -11.00
CA SER A 259 -19.08 -5.12 -12.41
C SER A 259 -18.53 -4.01 -13.30
N ALA A 260 -17.85 -4.40 -14.38
CA ALA A 260 -17.32 -3.50 -15.39
C ALA A 260 -18.41 -2.91 -16.30
N VAL A 261 -19.56 -3.61 -16.41
CA VAL A 261 -20.71 -3.20 -17.20
C VAL A 261 -21.95 -2.96 -16.34
N THR A 262 -22.80 -2.04 -16.77
CA THR A 262 -24.15 -1.84 -16.24
C THR A 262 -25.18 -2.41 -17.20
N GLN A 263 -26.37 -2.76 -16.71
CA GLN A 263 -27.49 -3.10 -17.59
C GLN A 263 -28.27 -1.83 -17.94
N TYR A 264 -28.38 -1.53 -19.23
CA TYR A 264 -29.21 -0.45 -19.75
C TYR A 264 -30.19 -1.02 -20.77
N TYR A 265 -31.50 -0.92 -20.51
CA TYR A 265 -32.56 -1.57 -21.29
C TYR A 265 -32.28 -3.06 -21.61
N GLY A 266 -31.76 -3.82 -20.63
CA GLY A 266 -31.45 -5.23 -20.78
C GLY A 266 -30.18 -5.56 -21.58
N LYS A 267 -29.42 -4.55 -22.02
CA LYS A 267 -28.13 -4.73 -22.71
C LYS A 267 -26.95 -4.32 -21.81
N PRO A 268 -25.82 -5.04 -21.84
CA PRO A 268 -24.61 -4.61 -21.15
C PRO A 268 -24.08 -3.33 -21.81
N SER A 269 -23.78 -2.32 -20.98
CA SER A 269 -23.24 -1.03 -21.40
C SER A 269 -22.07 -0.64 -20.51
N LEU A 270 -21.11 0.10 -21.07
CA LEU A 270 -20.08 0.78 -20.28
C LEU A 270 -20.72 1.84 -19.40
N LYS A 271 -20.06 2.13 -18.27
CA LYS A 271 -20.45 3.24 -17.39
C LYS A 271 -20.09 4.56 -18.06
N SER A 272 -21.10 5.36 -18.39
CA SER A 272 -20.90 6.62 -19.13
C SER A 272 -19.99 7.60 -18.40
N GLY A 273 -20.02 7.63 -17.06
CA GLY A 273 -19.15 8.50 -16.26
C GLY A 273 -17.66 8.25 -16.50
N ASP A 274 -17.25 6.98 -16.52
CA ASP A 274 -15.85 6.59 -16.78
C ASP A 274 -15.44 6.95 -18.21
N LEU A 275 -16.34 6.70 -19.16
CA LEU A 275 -16.14 7.06 -20.57
C LEU A 275 -15.96 8.57 -20.75
N TYR A 276 -16.81 9.38 -20.13
CA TYR A 276 -16.73 10.84 -20.20
C TYR A 276 -15.46 11.37 -19.54
N GLN A 277 -15.07 10.79 -18.40
CA GLN A 277 -13.84 11.14 -17.73
C GLN A 277 -12.62 10.87 -18.61
N LEU A 278 -12.45 9.64 -19.11
CA LEU A 278 -11.34 9.31 -20.00
C LEU A 278 -11.35 10.15 -21.29
N PHE A 279 -12.52 10.38 -21.86
CA PHE A 279 -12.64 11.21 -23.06
C PHE A 279 -12.23 12.67 -22.80
N SER A 280 -12.60 13.23 -21.64
CA SER A 280 -12.15 14.57 -21.24
C SER A 280 -10.62 14.64 -21.13
N TYR A 281 -9.97 13.60 -20.60
CA TYR A 281 -8.51 13.54 -20.56
C TYR A 281 -7.88 13.54 -21.96
N LEU A 282 -8.43 12.78 -22.90
CA LEU A 282 -7.90 12.71 -24.27
C LEU A 282 -8.00 14.07 -24.98
N LYS A 283 -9.17 14.72 -24.91
CA LYS A 283 -9.39 16.04 -25.55
C LYS A 283 -8.51 17.13 -24.97
N ASN A 284 -8.34 17.17 -23.64
CA ASN A 284 -7.48 18.17 -23.01
C ASN A 284 -5.98 17.83 -23.13
N ALA A 285 -5.63 16.56 -23.34
CA ALA A 285 -4.27 16.17 -23.70
C ALA A 285 -3.91 16.60 -25.12
N GLU A 286 -4.84 16.48 -26.08
CA GLU A 286 -4.66 16.95 -27.46
C GLU A 286 -4.28 18.44 -27.53
N ALA A 287 -4.87 19.27 -26.66
CA ALA A 287 -4.55 20.70 -26.56
C ALA A 287 -3.10 20.99 -26.11
N ARG A 288 -2.39 20.02 -25.51
CA ARG A 288 -0.99 20.20 -25.08
C ARG A 288 0.02 20.15 -26.22
N GLY A 289 -0.29 19.43 -27.29
CA GLY A 289 0.67 19.23 -28.38
C GLY A 289 0.25 18.16 -29.39
N PRO A 290 0.85 18.20 -30.59
CA PRO A 290 0.52 17.29 -31.69
C PRO A 290 0.77 15.82 -31.34
N GLU A 291 1.66 15.52 -30.39
CA GLU A 291 1.92 14.17 -29.92
C GLU A 291 0.73 13.52 -29.20
N PHE A 292 -0.27 14.28 -28.78
CA PHE A 292 -1.50 13.73 -28.18
C PHE A 292 -2.69 13.69 -29.15
N SER A 293 -2.52 14.14 -30.39
CA SER A 293 -3.60 14.19 -31.40
C SER A 293 -4.18 12.81 -31.74
N ASP A 294 -3.39 11.75 -31.63
CA ASP A 294 -3.82 10.37 -31.82
C ASP A 294 -3.72 9.53 -30.54
N ALA A 295 -3.69 10.19 -29.37
CA ALA A 295 -3.60 9.51 -28.08
C ALA A 295 -4.69 8.44 -27.91
N GLU A 296 -4.30 7.34 -27.28
CA GLU A 296 -5.17 6.20 -27.00
C GLU A 296 -5.68 6.27 -25.56
N GLY A 297 -6.95 5.95 -25.35
CA GLY A 297 -7.56 5.81 -24.03
C GLY A 297 -7.79 4.35 -23.67
N ILE A 298 -7.50 3.96 -22.43
CA ILE A 298 -7.86 2.64 -21.90
C ILE A 298 -8.65 2.80 -20.60
N LEU A 299 -9.88 2.30 -20.57
CA LEU A 299 -10.61 2.04 -19.33
C LEU A 299 -10.30 0.61 -18.88
N LEU A 300 -9.74 0.47 -17.68
CA LEU A 300 -9.35 -0.83 -17.14
C LEU A 300 -10.09 -1.16 -15.85
N TYR A 301 -10.76 -2.30 -15.84
CA TYR A 301 -11.53 -2.82 -14.71
C TYR A 301 -10.96 -4.16 -14.24
N PRO A 302 -10.85 -4.42 -12.92
CA PRO A 302 -10.63 -5.77 -12.44
C PRO A 302 -11.92 -6.60 -12.65
N ALA A 303 -11.76 -7.87 -12.98
CA ALA A 303 -12.88 -8.80 -13.12
C ALA A 303 -12.58 -10.16 -12.51
N VAL A 304 -13.64 -10.91 -12.23
CA VAL A 304 -13.60 -12.31 -11.80
C VAL A 304 -14.36 -13.12 -12.84
N GLY A 305 -13.65 -13.74 -13.78
CA GLY A 305 -14.23 -14.55 -14.86
C GLY A 305 -14.91 -13.77 -15.99
N GLU A 306 -15.25 -12.48 -15.81
CA GLU A 306 -15.82 -11.64 -16.86
C GLU A 306 -14.73 -11.07 -17.78
N ARG A 307 -14.85 -11.36 -19.08
CA ARG A 307 -13.95 -10.83 -20.10
C ARG A 307 -14.65 -9.80 -20.97
N LEU A 308 -14.21 -8.56 -20.85
CA LEU A 308 -14.59 -7.44 -21.70
C LEU A 308 -13.35 -6.94 -22.42
N ARG A 309 -13.41 -6.85 -23.74
CA ARG A 309 -12.39 -6.16 -24.54
C ARG A 309 -13.05 -5.54 -25.75
N ALA A 310 -13.38 -4.26 -25.64
CA ALA A 310 -14.07 -3.53 -26.68
C ALA A 310 -13.25 -2.31 -27.11
N ARG A 311 -13.19 -2.07 -28.42
CA ARG A 311 -12.41 -0.99 -29.02
C ARG A 311 -13.31 -0.13 -29.88
N TYR A 312 -13.12 1.18 -29.76
CA TYR A 312 -13.91 2.18 -30.46
C TYR A 312 -13.01 3.32 -30.93
N LYS A 313 -13.46 4.09 -31.92
CA LYS A 313 -12.84 5.36 -32.29
C LYS A 313 -13.83 6.47 -32.02
N ILE A 314 -13.45 7.43 -31.17
CA ILE A 314 -14.30 8.56 -30.77
C ILE A 314 -13.50 9.83 -31.05
N GLN A 315 -14.00 10.67 -31.97
CA GLN A 315 -13.37 11.93 -32.37
C GLN A 315 -11.86 11.83 -32.63
N GLY A 316 -11.44 10.85 -33.43
CA GLY A 316 -10.02 10.65 -33.77
C GLY A 316 -9.26 9.73 -32.81
N HIS A 317 -9.61 9.71 -31.52
CA HIS A 317 -8.93 8.90 -30.50
C HIS A 317 -9.41 7.44 -30.49
N ARG A 318 -8.47 6.52 -30.23
CA ARG A 318 -8.79 5.10 -30.02
C ARG A 318 -9.08 4.88 -28.54
N LEU A 319 -10.25 4.32 -28.24
CA LEU A 319 -10.63 3.96 -26.89
C LEU A 319 -10.76 2.46 -26.74
N THR A 320 -10.19 1.91 -25.68
CA THR A 320 -10.32 0.50 -25.30
C THR A 320 -10.96 0.40 -23.92
N ALA A 321 -12.11 -0.27 -23.82
CA ALA A 321 -12.63 -0.72 -22.53
C ALA A 321 -12.24 -2.19 -22.34
N ALA A 322 -11.51 -2.46 -21.26
CA ALA A 322 -10.97 -3.79 -20.98
C ALA A 322 -11.18 -4.19 -19.52
N THR A 323 -11.42 -5.48 -19.29
CA THR A 323 -11.24 -6.10 -17.98
C THR A 323 -9.90 -6.82 -17.91
N VAL A 324 -9.35 -6.94 -16.71
CA VAL A 324 -8.28 -7.88 -16.38
C VAL A 324 -8.84 -8.94 -15.45
N ASN A 325 -8.82 -10.21 -15.87
CA ASN A 325 -9.32 -11.29 -15.04
C ASN A 325 -8.33 -11.54 -13.91
N LEU A 326 -8.74 -11.27 -12.68
CA LEU A 326 -7.95 -11.53 -11.48
C LEU A 326 -8.19 -12.93 -10.92
N ASP A 327 -9.05 -13.75 -11.52
CA ASP A 327 -9.35 -15.14 -11.15
C ASP A 327 -8.60 -16.15 -12.04
N GLN A 328 -7.31 -15.90 -12.27
CA GLN A 328 -6.43 -16.74 -13.06
C GLN A 328 -5.01 -16.72 -12.49
N PRO A 329 -4.11 -17.65 -12.87
CA PRO A 329 -2.72 -17.61 -12.42
C PRO A 329 -2.06 -16.26 -12.70
N TRP A 330 -1.21 -15.78 -11.78
CA TRP A 330 -0.57 -14.46 -11.89
C TRP A 330 0.15 -14.22 -13.21
N THR A 331 0.75 -15.26 -13.79
CA THR A 331 1.41 -15.17 -15.10
C THR A 331 0.44 -14.78 -16.20
N ALA A 332 -0.78 -15.31 -16.20
CA ALA A 332 -1.82 -14.95 -17.15
C ALA A 332 -2.36 -13.53 -16.90
N VAL A 333 -2.51 -13.11 -15.62
CA VAL A 333 -2.86 -11.71 -15.28
C VAL A 333 -1.83 -10.74 -15.85
N ALA A 334 -0.54 -11.03 -15.66
CA ALA A 334 0.56 -10.20 -16.14
C ALA A 334 0.62 -10.16 -17.67
N GLU A 335 0.40 -11.29 -18.34
CA GLU A 335 0.33 -11.35 -19.80
C GLU A 335 -0.86 -10.56 -20.36
N GLU A 336 -2.04 -10.69 -19.73
CA GLU A 336 -3.23 -9.94 -20.11
C GLU A 336 -3.00 -8.43 -20.06
N LEU A 337 -2.40 -7.93 -18.98
CA LEU A 337 -2.02 -6.52 -18.85
C LEU A 337 -1.01 -6.09 -19.91
N ARG A 338 0.07 -6.87 -20.12
CA ARG A 338 1.05 -6.55 -21.19
C ARG A 338 0.40 -6.48 -22.57
N SER A 339 -0.56 -7.36 -22.86
CA SER A 339 -1.26 -7.40 -24.14
C SER A 339 -2.13 -6.16 -24.42
N LEU A 340 -2.45 -5.35 -23.41
CA LEU A 340 -3.26 -4.12 -23.59
C LEU A 340 -2.47 -3.00 -24.25
N VAL A 341 -1.15 -3.00 -24.06
CA VAL A 341 -0.25 -1.90 -24.49
C VAL A 341 0.75 -2.35 -25.55
N GLN A 342 0.68 -3.61 -25.99
CA GLN A 342 1.44 -4.13 -27.13
C GLN A 342 0.83 -3.73 -28.47
#